data_AF-A0A7Z9H486-F1
#
_entry.id   AF-A0A7Z9H486-F1
#
_cell.length_a   1.000
_cell.length_b   1.000
_cell.length_c   1.000
_cell.angle_alpha   90.00
_cell.angle_beta   90.00
_cell.angle_gamma   90.00
#
_symmetry.space_group_name_H-M   'P 1'
#
loop_
_entity.id
_entity.type
_entity.pdbx_description
1 polymer ?
#
loop_
_entity_poly.entity_id
_entity_poly.type
_entity_poly.pdbx_seq_one_letter_code
_entity_poly.pdbx_strand_id
1 'polypeptide(L)'
;MKILRRYAGWLHTRWPAGTVEPLPEIAENGLTSIPGVAIVGDLTGIPLLKFAADSGARAVATLFDGASFEPAGDVLEPDGDGGAVLDLVIIGAGVAGIAAALEARRRRLTFRVYESTETFSTLVN
;
A
#
# COMPACT_ATOMS: atom_id res chain seq x y z
N MET A 1 -25.93 29.27 -23.65
CA MET A 1 -25.99 27.79 -23.54
C MET A 1 -24.91 27.03 -24.34
N LYS A 2 -24.55 27.40 -25.59
CA LYS A 2 -23.51 26.69 -26.37
C LYS A 2 -22.13 26.64 -25.70
N ILE A 3 -21.71 27.73 -25.05
CA ILE A 3 -20.38 27.82 -24.40
C ILE A 3 -20.28 26.86 -23.20
N LEU A 4 -21.34 26.78 -22.39
CA LEU A 4 -21.42 25.88 -21.23
C LEU A 4 -21.44 24.41 -21.68
N ARG A 5 -22.13 24.11 -22.78
CA ARG A 5 -22.18 22.76 -23.34
C ARG A 5 -20.84 22.32 -23.92
N ARG A 6 -20.11 23.23 -24.57
CA ARG A 6 -18.75 23.01 -25.06
C ARG A 6 -17.75 22.89 -23.91
N TYR A 7 -17.90 23.72 -22.88
CA TYR A 7 -17.09 23.65 -21.66
C TYR A 7 -17.31 22.33 -20.91
N ALA A 8 -18.57 21.91 -20.68
CA ALA A 8 -18.89 20.63 -20.06
C ALA A 8 -18.41 19.42 -20.90
N GLY A 9 -18.48 19.53 -22.24
CA GLY A 9 -17.91 18.52 -23.14
C GLY A 9 -16.38 18.45 -23.10
N TRP A 10 -15.71 19.59 -22.90
CA TRP A 10 -14.26 19.66 -22.64
C TRP A 10 -13.90 19.12 -21.26
N LEU A 11 -14.76 19.34 -20.26
CA LEU A 11 -14.47 19.03 -18.87
C LEU A 11 -14.60 17.53 -18.53
N HIS A 12 -15.54 16.77 -19.12
CA HIS A 12 -16.00 15.55 -18.41
C HIS A 12 -16.24 14.20 -19.12
N THR A 13 -16.31 14.00 -20.45
CA THR A 13 -17.02 12.75 -20.90
C THR A 13 -16.42 11.93 -22.04
N ARG A 14 -15.11 11.98 -22.26
CA ARG A 14 -14.46 11.09 -23.25
C ARG A 14 -13.23 10.33 -22.77
N TRP A 15 -12.95 10.33 -21.46
CA TRP A 15 -12.11 9.25 -20.96
C TRP A 15 -12.95 7.98 -21.02
N PRO A 16 -12.45 6.89 -21.62
CA PRO A 16 -13.06 5.59 -21.39
C PRO A 16 -12.90 5.33 -19.88
N ALA A 17 -13.94 5.63 -19.10
CA ALA A 17 -14.12 4.91 -17.87
C ALA A 17 -14.28 3.47 -18.34
N GLY A 18 -13.29 2.62 -18.04
CA GLY A 18 -13.43 1.19 -18.27
C GLY A 18 -14.71 0.68 -17.58
N THR A 19 -14.99 -0.60 -17.74
CA THR A 19 -15.96 -1.24 -16.85
C THR A 19 -15.54 -0.98 -15.41
N VAL A 20 -16.48 -0.62 -14.54
CA VAL A 20 -16.20 -0.43 -13.11
C VAL A 20 -15.53 -1.70 -12.59
N GLU A 21 -14.26 -1.60 -12.23
CA GLU A 21 -13.54 -2.71 -11.62
C GLU A 21 -13.96 -2.81 -10.16
N PRO A 22 -14.32 -4.01 -9.67
CA PRO A 22 -14.61 -4.19 -8.26
C PRO A 22 -13.34 -3.95 -7.45
N LEU A 23 -13.40 -2.98 -6.53
CA LEU A 23 -12.33 -2.75 -5.57
C LEU A 23 -12.52 -3.67 -4.34
N PRO A 24 -11.43 -4.04 -3.66
CA PRO A 24 -11.52 -4.75 -2.40
C PRO A 24 -12.25 -3.90 -1.35
N GLU A 25 -12.96 -4.56 -0.44
CA GLU A 25 -13.50 -3.91 0.75
C GLU A 25 -12.36 -3.64 1.74
N ILE A 26 -12.20 -2.39 2.15
CA ILE A 26 -11.12 -1.92 3.01
C ILE A 26 -11.74 -1.13 4.17
N ALA A 27 -11.35 -1.47 5.40
CA ALA A 27 -11.69 -0.69 6.58
C ALA A 27 -10.87 0.61 6.67
N GLU A 28 -11.29 1.57 7.49
CA GLU A 28 -10.60 2.87 7.61
C GLU A 28 -9.13 2.75 8.05
N ASN A 29 -8.76 1.67 8.71
CA ASN A 29 -7.39 1.36 9.13
C ASN A 29 -6.58 0.57 8.08
N GLY A 30 -7.11 0.40 6.87
CA GLY A 30 -6.46 -0.34 5.78
C GLY A 30 -6.62 -1.86 5.85
N LEU A 31 -7.25 -2.41 6.89
CA LEU A 31 -7.47 -3.86 6.99
C LEU A 31 -8.53 -4.34 6.00
N THR A 32 -8.34 -5.56 5.51
CA THR A 32 -9.30 -6.25 4.65
C THR A 32 -10.15 -7.23 5.45
N SER A 33 -11.08 -7.90 4.77
CA SER A 33 -11.83 -9.03 5.35
C SER A 33 -10.95 -10.27 5.63
N ILE A 34 -9.72 -10.31 5.12
CA ILE A 34 -8.75 -11.38 5.37
C ILE A 34 -7.85 -10.97 6.54
N PRO A 35 -7.85 -11.71 7.67
CA PRO A 35 -6.98 -11.42 8.80
C PRO A 35 -5.50 -11.38 8.40
N GLY A 36 -4.77 -10.38 8.88
CA GLY A 36 -3.35 -10.20 8.58
C GLY A 36 -3.06 -9.53 7.23
N VAL A 37 -4.09 -9.22 6.42
CA VAL A 37 -3.92 -8.56 5.12
C VAL A 37 -4.44 -7.13 5.19
N ALA A 38 -3.58 -6.19 4.80
CA ALA A 38 -3.87 -4.77 4.72
C ALA A 38 -3.56 -4.21 3.33
N ILE A 39 -4.31 -3.19 2.91
CA ILE A 39 -4.15 -2.46 1.65
C ILE A 39 -3.79 -1.00 1.98
N VAL A 40 -2.79 -0.48 1.27
CA VAL A 40 -2.22 0.86 1.47
C VAL A 40 -2.00 1.57 0.15
N GLY A 41 -1.76 2.90 0.20
CA GLY A 41 -1.57 3.68 -1.02
C GLY A 41 -2.88 4.04 -1.72
N ASP A 42 -2.84 4.19 -3.03
CA ASP A 42 -3.93 4.79 -3.81
C ASP A 42 -5.25 4.01 -3.74
N LEU A 43 -5.20 2.68 -3.52
CA LEU A 43 -6.39 1.86 -3.32
C LEU A 43 -7.19 2.23 -2.06
N THR A 44 -6.59 3.00 -1.14
CA THR A 44 -7.27 3.52 0.06
C THR A 44 -8.05 4.81 -0.19
N GLY A 45 -8.01 5.37 -1.40
CA GLY A 45 -8.83 6.52 -1.78
C GLY A 45 -8.06 7.59 -2.56
N ILE A 46 -7.75 8.71 -1.90
CA ILE A 46 -7.16 9.89 -2.56
C ILE A 46 -5.66 9.64 -2.83
N PRO A 47 -5.20 9.66 -4.09
CA PRO A 47 -3.83 9.33 -4.47
C PRO A 47 -2.88 10.52 -4.21
N LEU A 48 -2.60 10.79 -2.94
CA LEU A 48 -1.63 11.81 -2.53
C LEU A 48 -0.44 11.16 -1.82
N LEU A 49 0.76 11.63 -2.13
CA LEU A 49 2.02 11.12 -1.56
C LEU A 49 2.00 11.04 -0.03
N LYS A 50 1.42 12.06 0.63
CA LYS A 50 1.26 12.08 2.09
C LYS A 50 0.40 10.91 2.58
N PHE A 51 -0.70 10.62 1.91
CA PHE A 51 -1.63 9.55 2.29
C PHE A 51 -1.07 8.18 1.96
N ALA A 52 -0.33 8.04 0.85
CA ALA A 52 0.40 6.82 0.56
C ALA A 52 1.42 6.51 1.66
N ALA A 53 2.22 7.48 2.07
CA ALA A 53 3.19 7.29 3.14
C ALA A 53 2.51 7.00 4.51
N ASP A 54 1.47 7.77 4.87
CA ASP A 54 0.74 7.61 6.14
C ASP A 54 0.07 6.23 6.23
N SER A 55 -0.66 5.82 5.19
CA SER A 55 -1.36 4.53 5.14
C SER A 55 -0.39 3.36 5.25
N GLY A 56 0.76 3.42 4.55
CA GLY A 56 1.83 2.41 4.65
C GLY A 56 2.30 2.18 6.08
N ALA A 57 2.68 3.25 6.78
CA ALA A 57 3.16 3.15 8.16
C ALA A 57 2.03 2.71 9.12
N ARG A 58 0.83 3.28 9.00
CA ARG A 58 -0.30 2.97 9.89
C ARG A 58 -0.81 1.54 9.74
N ALA A 59 -0.76 0.95 8.56
CA ALA A 59 -1.15 -0.44 8.35
C ALA A 59 -0.25 -1.40 9.15
N VAL A 60 1.06 -1.20 9.10
CA VAL A 60 2.00 -1.98 9.91
C VAL A 60 1.75 -1.76 11.40
N ALA A 61 1.61 -0.51 11.85
CA ALA A 61 1.27 -0.25 13.25
C ALA A 61 -0.01 -1.00 13.68
N THR A 62 -1.08 -0.90 12.89
CA THR A 62 -2.37 -1.55 13.17
C THR A 62 -2.27 -3.07 13.24
N LEU A 63 -1.56 -3.69 12.28
CA LEU A 63 -1.39 -5.15 12.22
C LEU A 63 -0.69 -5.70 13.46
N PHE A 64 0.30 -4.98 13.99
CA PHE A 64 1.15 -5.46 15.09
C PHE A 64 0.79 -4.87 16.46
N ASP A 65 -0.02 -3.81 16.54
CA ASP A 65 -0.50 -3.26 17.82
C ASP A 65 -1.78 -3.97 18.31
N GLY A 66 -2.59 -4.54 17.41
CA GLY A 66 -3.85 -5.21 17.75
C GLY A 66 -3.78 -6.73 17.83
N ALA A 67 -2.67 -7.34 17.40
CA ALA A 67 -2.50 -8.78 17.34
C ALA A 67 -1.74 -9.32 18.56
N SER A 68 -2.10 -10.51 19.04
CA SER A 68 -1.24 -11.36 19.88
C SER A 68 -0.10 -11.97 19.05
N PHE A 69 0.53 -11.15 18.22
CA PHE A 69 1.58 -11.57 17.31
C PHE A 69 2.92 -11.53 18.04
N GLU A 70 3.51 -12.71 18.21
CA GLU A 70 4.86 -12.87 18.70
C GLU A 70 5.82 -12.84 17.50
N PRO A 71 6.71 -11.85 17.39
CA PRO A 71 7.68 -11.79 16.30
C PRO A 71 8.55 -13.04 16.24
N ALA A 72 8.80 -13.55 15.04
CA ALA A 72 9.49 -14.81 14.80
C ALA A 72 10.98 -14.79 15.21
N GLY A 73 11.55 -13.64 15.57
CA GLY A 73 12.90 -13.51 16.08
C GLY A 73 13.71 -12.41 15.39
N ASP A 74 15.03 -12.43 15.61
CA ASP A 74 15.94 -11.37 15.17
C ASP A 74 15.92 -11.12 13.64
N VAL A 75 16.14 -9.86 13.27
CA VAL A 75 16.15 -9.33 11.89
C VAL A 75 16.94 -10.27 10.97
N LEU A 76 16.24 -10.93 10.04
CA LEU A 76 16.87 -11.67 8.96
C LEU A 76 17.59 -10.68 8.05
N GLU A 77 18.88 -10.92 7.82
CA GLU A 77 19.64 -10.26 6.77
C GLU A 77 18.87 -10.39 5.44
N PRO A 78 18.77 -9.31 4.64
CA PRO A 78 17.96 -9.29 3.42
C PRO A 78 18.34 -10.37 2.39
N ASP A 79 19.54 -10.95 2.50
CA ASP A 79 20.11 -11.96 1.59
C ASP A 79 20.14 -13.40 2.16
N GLY A 80 19.50 -13.65 3.31
CA GLY A 80 19.41 -15.00 3.89
C GLY A 80 18.58 -15.98 3.03
N ASP A 81 19.12 -17.18 2.84
CA ASP A 81 18.52 -18.36 2.19
C ASP A 81 17.04 -18.54 2.62
N GLY A 82 16.17 -18.82 1.65
CA GLY A 82 14.71 -18.69 1.67
C GLY A 82 13.95 -19.68 2.57
N GLY A 83 14.51 -20.06 3.71
CA GLY A 83 13.91 -20.99 4.68
C GLY A 83 13.39 -20.35 5.97
N ALA A 84 13.60 -19.05 6.20
CA ALA A 84 13.18 -18.38 7.43
C ALA A 84 11.81 -17.71 7.31
N VAL A 85 10.97 -17.88 8.32
CA VAL A 85 9.61 -17.30 8.41
C VAL A 85 9.73 -15.78 8.55
N LEU A 86 9.01 -15.04 7.70
CA LEU A 86 8.92 -13.58 7.77
C LEU A 86 7.73 -13.16 8.63
N ASP A 87 7.89 -12.11 9.44
CA ASP A 87 6.79 -11.47 10.15
C ASP A 87 5.88 -10.68 9.22
N LEU A 88 6.46 -10.08 8.17
CA LEU A 88 5.74 -9.23 7.22
C LEU A 88 6.24 -9.42 5.78
N VAL A 89 5.30 -9.52 4.85
CA VAL A 89 5.58 -9.43 3.42
C VAL A 89 4.92 -8.16 2.88
N ILE A 90 5.71 -7.35 2.17
CA ILE A 90 5.25 -6.10 1.56
C ILE A 90 5.28 -6.28 0.04
N ILE A 91 4.15 -6.05 -0.62
CA ILE A 91 4.03 -6.14 -2.07
C ILE A 91 3.90 -4.74 -2.65
N GLY A 92 4.86 -4.35 -3.48
CA GLY A 92 5.04 -3.02 -4.05
C GLY A 92 6.06 -2.18 -3.27
N ALA A 93 7.02 -1.60 -3.99
CA ALA A 93 8.05 -0.68 -3.47
C ALA A 93 7.79 0.77 -3.91
N GLY A 94 6.51 1.15 -4.04
CA GLY A 94 6.09 2.55 -4.11
C GLY A 94 6.20 3.25 -2.75
N VAL A 95 5.73 4.51 -2.67
CA VAL A 95 5.81 5.32 -1.44
C VAL A 95 5.16 4.63 -0.24
N ALA A 96 3.99 4.02 -0.42
CA ALA A 96 3.29 3.33 0.67
C ALA A 96 4.04 2.07 1.14
N GLY A 97 4.53 1.25 0.22
CA GLY A 97 5.28 0.04 0.54
C GLY A 97 6.61 0.34 1.25
N ILE A 98 7.32 1.38 0.82
CA ILE A 98 8.55 1.80 1.50
C ILE A 98 8.25 2.42 2.87
N ALA A 99 7.15 3.17 3.03
CA ALA A 99 6.73 3.65 4.34
C ALA A 99 6.39 2.49 5.30
N ALA A 100 5.72 1.45 4.82
CA ALA A 100 5.48 0.21 5.56
C ALA A 100 6.80 -0.48 5.95
N ALA A 101 7.75 -0.59 5.02
CA ALA A 101 9.07 -1.18 5.28
C ALA A 101 9.86 -0.41 6.34
N LEU A 102 9.82 0.92 6.31
CA LEU A 102 10.46 1.76 7.31
C LEU A 102 9.83 1.55 8.70
N GLU A 103 8.51 1.40 8.77
CA GLU A 103 7.81 1.14 10.03
C GLU A 103 8.10 -0.27 10.56
N ALA A 104 8.09 -1.28 9.69
CA ALA A 104 8.47 -2.64 10.05
C ALA A 104 9.90 -2.71 10.62
N ARG A 105 10.83 -1.97 9.99
CA ARG A 105 12.20 -1.82 10.50
C ARG A 105 12.26 -1.15 11.87
N ARG A 106 11.47 -0.10 12.12
CA ARG A 106 11.41 0.56 13.44
C ARG A 106 10.95 -0.41 14.54
N ARG A 107 10.05 -1.33 14.17
CA ARG A 107 9.50 -2.37 15.05
C ARG A 107 10.35 -3.64 15.11
N ARG A 108 11.50 -3.66 14.42
CA ARG A 108 12.44 -4.80 14.35
C ARG A 108 11.81 -6.09 13.84
N LEU A 109 10.83 -5.97 12.95
CA LEU A 109 10.19 -7.11 12.29
C LEU A 109 11.10 -7.66 11.19
N THR A 110 11.04 -8.96 10.97
CA THR A 110 11.59 -9.61 9.77
C THR A 110 10.64 -9.36 8.60
N PHE A 111 11.12 -8.72 7.53
CA PHE A 111 10.27 -8.43 6.39
C PHE A 111 10.99 -8.47 5.06
N ARG A 112 10.22 -8.67 3.99
CA ARG A 112 10.72 -8.55 2.61
C ARG A 112 9.76 -7.71 1.77
N VAL A 113 10.34 -6.87 0.92
CA VAL A 113 9.61 -6.06 -0.07
C VAL A 113 9.79 -6.71 -1.43
N TYR A 114 8.68 -6.97 -2.12
CA TYR A 114 8.68 -7.48 -3.48
C TYR A 114 8.18 -6.37 -4.41
N GLU A 115 8.97 -6.03 -5.42
CA GLU A 115 8.60 -5.08 -6.47
C GLU A 115 8.72 -5.76 -7.83
N SER A 116 7.72 -5.54 -8.67
CA SER A 116 7.65 -6.11 -10.01
C SER A 116 8.51 -5.36 -11.03
N THR A 117 8.78 -4.08 -10.77
CA THR A 117 9.41 -3.15 -11.71
C THR A 117 10.61 -2.43 -11.07
N GLU A 118 10.45 -1.14 -10.77
CA GLU A 118 11.46 -0.27 -10.18
C GLU A 118 10.92 0.36 -8.90
N THR A 119 11.74 0.38 -7.87
CA THR A 119 11.44 1.05 -6.60
C THR A 119 11.11 2.52 -6.84
N PHE A 120 10.08 3.05 -6.18
CA PHE A 120 9.64 4.44 -6.31
C PHE A 120 9.27 4.90 -7.72
N SER A 121 8.88 3.99 -8.62
CA SER A 121 8.38 4.36 -9.96
C SER A 121 7.29 5.46 -9.92
N THR A 122 6.50 5.52 -8.85
CA THR A 122 5.47 6.55 -8.60
C THR A 122 5.99 7.98 -8.36
N LEU A 123 7.29 8.19 -8.14
CA LEU A 123 7.90 9.52 -7.92
C LEU A 123 8.54 10.11 -9.17
N VAL A 124 8.85 9.26 -10.16
CA VAL A 124 9.66 9.64 -11.32
C VAL A 124 8.79 10.11 -12.50
N ASN A 125 7.48 9.86 -12.45
CA ASN A 125 6.55 10.06 -13.56
C ASN A 125 5.74 11.37 -13.47
#